data_AF-A0A7C7A1Y7-F1
#
_entry.id   AF-A0A7C7A1Y7-F1
#
_cell.length_a   1.000
_cell.length_b   1.000
_cell.length_c   1.000
_cell.angle_alpha   90.00
_cell.angle_beta   90.00
_cell.angle_gamma   90.00
#
_symmetry.space_group_name_H-M   'P 1'
#
loop_
_entity.id
_entity.type
_entity.pdbx_description
1 polymer ?
#
loop_
_entity_poly.entity_id
_entity_poly.type
_entity_poly.pdbx_seq_one_letter_code
_entity_poly.pdbx_strand_id
1 'polypeptide(L)' 'TVPGVDGYYQAVGFSGHGFMLAPIVGKLISEMIVGKEPSIDISDLDLGRFERGDLRVEPSVV' A
#
# COMPACT_ATOMS: atom_id res chain seq x y z
N THR A 1 -7.32 -1.25 -2.29
CA THR A 1 -8.24 -0.67 -3.31
C THR A 1 -8.55 0.75 -2.92
N VAL A 2 -8.98 1.59 -3.87
CA VAL A 2 -9.38 2.97 -3.57
C VAL A 2 -10.91 3.03 -3.41
N PRO A 3 -11.43 3.46 -2.25
CA PRO A 3 -12.88 3.57 -2.06
C PRO A 3 -13.53 4.49 -3.10
N GLY A 4 -14.67 4.06 -3.65
CA GLY A 4 -15.44 4.83 -4.63
C GLY A 4 -14.92 4.79 -6.07
N VAL A 5 -13.85 4.03 -6.35
CA VAL A 5 -13.32 3.84 -7.72
C VAL A 5 -13.02 2.37 -7.98
N ASP A 6 -13.93 1.69 -8.68
CA ASP A 6 -13.82 0.26 -8.97
C ASP A 6 -12.60 -0.05 -9.85
N GLY A 7 -11.88 -1.12 -9.50
CA GLY A 7 -10.70 -1.56 -10.24
C GLY A 7 -9.47 -0.66 -10.10
N TYR A 8 -9.52 0.38 -9.25
CA TYR A 8 -8.37 1.25 -9.03
C TYR A 8 -7.52 0.80 -7.83
N TYR A 9 -6.23 0.59 -8.10
CA TYR A 9 -5.23 0.15 -7.13
C TYR A 9 -4.07 1.15 -7.14
N GLN A 10 -3.49 1.37 -5.97
CA GLN A 10 -2.35 2.28 -5.81
C GLN A 10 -1.23 1.59 -5.03
N ALA A 11 -0.01 1.81 -5.52
CA ALA A 11 1.23 1.43 -4.89
C ALA A 11 2.12 2.68 -4.99
N VAL A 12 2.04 3.55 -3.98
CA VAL A 12 2.60 4.91 -3.99
C VAL A 12 3.16 5.25 -2.60
N GLY A 13 3.88 6.37 -2.49
CA GLY A 13 4.36 6.86 -1.19
C GLY A 13 5.55 6.06 -0.63
N PHE A 14 6.41 5.52 -1.49
CA PHE A 14 7.58 4.72 -1.08
C PHE A 14 8.80 5.52 -0.59
N SER A 15 8.76 6.84 -0.74
CA SER A 15 9.72 7.75 -0.10
C SER A 15 11.21 7.34 -0.26
N GLY A 16 11.63 7.12 -1.51
CA GLY A 16 13.02 6.76 -1.85
C GLY A 16 13.38 5.27 -1.76
N HIS A 17 12.53 4.42 -1.16
CA HIS A 17 12.83 3.01 -0.92
C HIS A 17 12.08 2.04 -1.84
N GLY A 18 11.30 2.56 -2.79
CA GLY A 18 10.41 1.77 -3.65
C GLY A 18 11.14 0.73 -4.51
N PHE A 19 12.39 0.98 -4.90
CA PHE A 19 13.14 0.06 -5.76
C PHE A 19 13.42 -1.28 -5.08
N MET A 20 13.89 -1.26 -3.83
CA MET A 20 14.14 -2.48 -3.05
C MET A 20 12.85 -3.24 -2.76
N LEU A 21 11.73 -2.52 -2.57
CA LEU A 21 10.43 -3.09 -2.26
C LEU A 21 9.66 -3.59 -3.49
N ALA A 22 10.06 -3.20 -4.70
CA ALA A 22 9.31 -3.47 -5.93
C ALA A 22 8.92 -4.95 -6.13
N PRO A 23 9.78 -5.96 -5.86
CA PRO A 23 9.40 -7.36 -6.05
C PRO A 23 8.23 -7.80 -5.18
N ILE A 24 8.25 -7.45 -3.89
CA ILE A 24 7.18 -7.86 -2.97
C ILE A 24 5.91 -7.03 -3.20
N VAL A 25 6.04 -5.73 -3.47
CA VAL A 25 4.91 -4.84 -3.80
C VAL A 25 4.17 -5.34 -5.04
N GLY A 26 4.89 -5.71 -6.10
CA GLY A 26 4.29 -6.24 -7.33
C GLY A 26 3.48 -7.52 -7.06
N LYS A 27 4.01 -8.43 -6.23
CA LYS A 27 3.30 -9.64 -5.81
C LYS A 27 2.00 -9.29 -5.07
N LEU A 28 2.08 -8.46 -4.03
CA LEU A 28 0.91 -8.11 -3.20
C LEU A 28 -0.17 -7.40 -4.04
N ILE A 29 0.22 -6.47 -4.91
CA ILE A 29 -0.72 -5.80 -5.81
C ILE A 29 -1.35 -6.80 -6.78
N SER A 30 -0.58 -7.74 -7.34
CA SER A 30 -1.13 -8.78 -8.22
C SER A 30 -2.14 -9.68 -7.51
N GLU A 31 -1.88 -10.04 -6.25
CA GLU A 31 -2.79 -10.83 -5.40
C GLU A 31 -4.12 -10.09 -5.23
N MET A 32 -4.07 -8.80 -4.88
CA MET A 32 -5.25 -7.95 -4.72
C MET A 32 -6.05 -7.77 -6.02
N ILE A 33 -5.37 -7.65 -7.17
CA ILE A 33 -6.02 -7.50 -8.49
C ILE A 33 -6.82 -8.75 -8.85
N VAL A 34 -6.31 -9.94 -8.53
CA VAL A 34 -7.01 -11.21 -8.81
C VAL A 34 -7.97 -11.64 -7.69
N GLY A 35 -8.28 -10.75 -6.75
CA GLY A 35 -9.24 -11.00 -5.66
C GLY A 35 -8.72 -11.96 -4.57
N LYS A 36 -7.39 -12.09 -4.42
CA LYS A 36 -6.78 -12.85 -3.34
C LYS A 36 -6.42 -11.92 -2.19
N GLU A 37 -6.44 -12.47 -0.99
CA GLU A 37 -5.85 -11.82 0.18
C GLU A 37 -4.35 -11.62 -0.04
N PRO A 38 -3.80 -10.43 0.27
CA PRO A 38 -2.37 -10.20 0.26
C PRO A 38 -1.65 -11.21 1.15
N SER A 39 -0.55 -11.77 0.64
CA SER A 39 0.27 -12.75 1.38
C SER A 39 1.03 -12.15 2.57
N ILE A 40 1.06 -10.83 2.70
CA ILE A 40 1.57 -10.07 3.84
C ILE A 40 0.50 -9.05 4.21
N ASP A 41 0.22 -8.91 5.52
CA ASP A 41 -0.70 -7.89 6.00
C ASP A 41 -0.13 -6.48 5.74
N ILE A 42 -0.89 -5.68 4.99
CA ILE A 42 -0.59 -4.30 4.61
C ILE A 42 -1.69 -3.33 5.06
N SER A 43 -2.56 -3.75 5.98
CA SER A 43 -3.68 -2.94 6.48
C SER A 43 -3.23 -1.59 7.05
N ASP A 44 -2.04 -1.53 7.67
CA ASP A 44 -1.42 -0.30 8.17
C ASP A 44 -1.03 0.73 7.09
N LEU A 45 -1.04 0.33 5.81
CA LEU A 45 -0.66 1.17 4.67
C LEU A 45 -1.87 1.61 3.82
N ASP A 46 -3.09 1.32 4.28
CA ASP A 46 -4.32 1.66 3.56
C ASP A 46 -4.56 3.18 3.51
N LEU A 47 -5.41 3.62 2.58
CA LEU A 47 -5.73 5.03 2.40
C LEU A 47 -6.50 5.61 3.61
N GLY A 48 -7.33 4.80 4.26
CA GLY A 48 -8.15 5.23 5.40
C GLY A 48 -7.34 5.55 6.66
N ARG A 49 -6.06 5.16 6.74
CA ARG A 49 -5.20 5.47 7.89
C ARG A 49 -5.09 6.96 8.18
N PHE A 50 -5.19 7.80 7.15
CA PHE A 50 -5.14 9.25 7.32
C PHE A 50 -6.42 9.80 7.97
N GLU A 51 -7.58 9.28 7.59
CA GLU A 51 -8.87 9.67 8.18
C GLU A 51 -8.99 9.20 9.62
N ARG A 52 -8.49 7.99 9.91
CA ARG A 52 -8.46 7.42 11.27
C ARG A 52 -7.44 8.09 12.19
N GLY A 53 -6.47 8.84 11.64
CA GLY A 53 -5.37 9.43 12.40
C GLY A 53 -4.23 8.46 12.72
N ASP A 54 -4.21 7.27 12.09
CA ASP A 54 -3.20 6.22 12.24
C ASP A 54 -1.92 6.57 11.44
N LEU A 55 -1.29 7.70 11.78
CA LEU A 55 -0.12 8.19 11.08
C LEU A 55 1.13 7.37 11.43
N ARG A 56 1.78 6.84 10.40
CA ARG A 56 3.11 6.24 10.49
C ARG A 56 4.14 7.25 10.04
N VAL A 57 4.81 7.88 11.01
CA VAL A 57 5.85 8.88 10.77
C VAL A 57 7.19 8.17 10.69
N GLU A 58 7.85 8.25 9.54
CA GLU A 58 9.18 7.72 9.34
C GLU A 58 10.20 8.87 9.48
N PRO A 59 11.01 8.91 10.55
CA PRO A 59 11.93 10.03 10.79
C PRO A 59 13.04 10.15 9.74
N SER A 60 13.30 9.08 9.00
CA SER A 60 14.33 9.03 7.94
C SER A 60 13.83 9.52 6.58
N VAL A 61 12.53 9.84 6.48
CA VAL A 61 11.87 10.33 5.28
C VAL A 61 11.42 11.77 5.53
N VAL A 62 11.95 12.71 4.74
CA VAL A 62 11.59 14.14 4.78
C VAL A 62 10.58 14.51 3.70
#